data_AF-A0AA42U474-F1
#
_entry.id   AF-A0AA42U474-F1
#
_cell.length_a   1.000
_cell.length_b   1.000
_cell.length_c   1.000
_cell.angle_alpha   90.00
_cell.angle_beta   90.00
_cell.angle_gamma   90.00
#
_symmetry.space_group_name_H-M   'P 1'
#
loop_
_entity.id
_entity.type
_entity.pdbx_description
1 polymer ?
#
loop_
_entity_poly.entity_id
_entity_poly.type
_entity_poly.pdbx_seq_one_letter_code
_entity_poly.pdbx_strand_id
1 'polypeptide(L)'
;MNNFSFNPRAIKGLLFLSILGGLGASQAYADDGADLAQQLSNPVANLVSVPFQLNYDENIGAAENIERYQLNIQPVIPIELNENWNLISRTVLPVNYQFYNEGGRDDDWGVGDIVQSLFFSPSKTSDSGVTWGVGPAFLFPTASEKALGADQYGAGPTFVV
;
A
#
# COMPACT_ATOMS: atom_id res chain seq x y z
N MET A 1 -33.52 31.30 -18.34
CA MET A 1 -33.91 30.15 -19.18
C MET A 1 -32.63 29.35 -19.40
N ASN A 2 -32.35 28.17 -18.87
CA ASN A 2 -33.17 27.14 -18.24
C ASN A 2 -32.37 26.44 -17.12
N ASN A 3 -33.04 26.20 -15.99
CA ASN A 3 -32.61 25.26 -14.96
C ASN A 3 -32.79 23.83 -15.48
N PHE A 4 -31.78 22.97 -15.33
CA PHE A 4 -31.96 21.52 -15.37
C PHE A 4 -31.50 20.93 -14.04
N SER A 5 -32.48 20.66 -13.17
CA SER A 5 -32.27 19.88 -11.95
C SER A 5 -32.26 18.39 -12.29
N PHE A 6 -31.24 17.67 -11.86
CA PHE A 6 -31.18 16.21 -11.91
C PHE A 6 -31.92 15.64 -10.69
N ASN A 7 -32.97 14.85 -10.91
CA ASN A 7 -33.73 14.15 -9.88
C ASN A 7 -33.27 12.68 -9.81
N PRO A 8 -32.80 12.16 -8.67
CA PRO A 8 -32.30 10.79 -8.55
C PRO A 8 -33.43 9.85 -8.10
N ARG A 9 -33.98 9.02 -9.00
CA ARG A 9 -34.78 7.81 -8.67
C ARG A 9 -35.21 7.03 -9.92
N ALA A 10 -34.37 6.08 -10.33
CA ALA A 10 -34.68 4.84 -11.08
C ALA A 10 -33.30 4.21 -11.35
N ILE A 11 -32.98 2.95 -11.08
CA ILE A 11 -33.62 1.73 -11.57
C ILE A 11 -33.29 0.59 -10.59
N LYS A 12 -34.30 -0.24 -10.35
CA LYS A 12 -34.31 -1.40 -9.45
C LYS A 12 -33.60 -2.61 -10.08
N GLY A 13 -32.95 -3.37 -9.20
CA GLY A 13 -32.65 -4.81 -9.20
C GLY A 13 -32.83 -5.67 -10.44
N LEU A 14 -31.82 -6.51 -10.70
CA LEU A 14 -32.01 -7.78 -11.41
C LEU A 14 -31.24 -8.89 -10.68
N LEU A 15 -32.00 -9.71 -9.94
CA LEU A 15 -31.63 -11.02 -9.40
C LEU A 15 -31.75 -12.04 -10.54
N PHE A 16 -30.77 -12.93 -10.70
CA PHE A 16 -30.92 -14.18 -11.45
C PHE A 16 -30.57 -15.36 -10.55
N LEU A 17 -31.50 -16.31 -10.46
CA LEU A 17 -31.47 -17.51 -9.62
C LEU A 17 -31.39 -18.77 -10.50
N SER A 18 -30.43 -19.64 -10.14
CA SER A 18 -30.36 -21.11 -10.22
C SER A 18 -30.74 -21.90 -11.49
N ILE A 19 -29.86 -22.85 -11.87
CA ILE A 19 -30.25 -24.21 -12.25
C ILE A 19 -29.32 -25.23 -11.58
N LEU A 20 -29.95 -26.27 -11.02
CA LEU A 20 -29.43 -27.44 -10.32
C LEU A 20 -29.12 -28.57 -11.31
N GLY A 21 -28.08 -29.39 -11.08
CA GLY A 21 -27.95 -30.68 -11.76
C GLY A 21 -26.64 -31.45 -11.56
N GLY A 22 -26.73 -32.67 -11.01
CA GLY A 22 -25.80 -33.77 -11.32
C GLY A 22 -24.97 -34.35 -10.18
N LEU A 23 -25.40 -35.51 -9.65
CA LEU A 23 -24.63 -36.42 -8.78
C LEU A 23 -23.45 -37.07 -9.53
N GLY A 24 -22.29 -37.16 -8.87
CA GLY A 24 -21.16 -37.97 -9.30
C GLY A 24 -20.09 -38.04 -8.21
N ALA A 25 -19.88 -39.24 -7.66
CA ALA A 25 -18.93 -39.48 -6.58
C ALA A 25 -17.47 -39.36 -7.03
N SER A 26 -16.65 -38.69 -6.22
CA SER A 26 -15.20 -38.92 -6.07
C SER A 26 -14.74 -38.21 -4.79
N GLN A 27 -14.94 -38.85 -3.64
CA GLN A 27 -14.11 -38.56 -2.47
C GLN A 27 -12.97 -39.59 -2.48
N ALA A 28 -11.74 -39.11 -2.61
CA ALA A 28 -10.63 -39.45 -1.70
C ALA A 28 -9.28 -38.94 -2.22
N TYR A 29 -8.46 -38.49 -1.26
CA TYR A 29 -7.02 -38.23 -1.29
C TYR A 29 -6.52 -36.95 -2.00
N ALA A 30 -6.52 -35.85 -1.26
CA ALA A 30 -5.63 -34.71 -1.52
C ALA A 30 -5.33 -33.96 -0.21
N ASP A 31 -4.82 -34.65 0.82
CA ASP A 31 -4.54 -34.01 2.13
C ASP A 31 -3.04 -33.71 2.35
N ASP A 32 -2.12 -34.25 1.55
CA ASP A 32 -0.66 -33.98 1.71
C ASP A 32 -0.05 -33.10 0.61
N GLY A 33 -0.75 -32.90 -0.52
CA GLY A 33 -0.26 -32.10 -1.65
C GLY A 33 -0.68 -30.62 -1.60
N ALA A 34 -1.79 -30.33 -0.92
CA ALA A 34 -2.34 -28.98 -0.81
C ALA A 34 -1.54 -28.09 0.16
N ASP A 35 -1.06 -28.67 1.27
CA ASP A 35 -0.22 -27.95 2.24
C ASP A 35 1.16 -27.58 1.67
N LEU A 36 1.73 -28.43 0.81
CA LEU A 36 2.99 -28.09 0.12
C LEU A 36 2.76 -27.05 -0.98
N ALA A 37 1.63 -27.10 -1.68
CA ALA A 37 1.26 -26.09 -2.66
C ALA A 37 0.98 -24.73 -2.01
N GLN A 38 0.44 -24.70 -0.78
CA GLN A 38 0.20 -23.47 -0.03
C GLN A 38 1.50 -22.89 0.57
N GLN A 39 2.43 -23.75 1.02
CA GLN A 39 3.77 -23.35 1.42
C GLN A 39 4.61 -22.82 0.23
N LEU A 40 4.41 -23.36 -0.98
CA LEU A 40 5.06 -22.87 -2.20
C LEU A 40 4.36 -21.65 -2.82
N SER A 41 3.06 -21.47 -2.56
CA SER A 41 2.27 -20.32 -3.03
C SER A 41 2.38 -19.10 -2.11
N ASN A 42 3.14 -19.18 -1.02
CA ASN A 42 3.53 -18.03 -0.22
C ASN A 42 5.02 -17.67 -0.35
N PRO A 43 5.54 -17.40 -1.56
CA PRO A 43 6.92 -16.95 -1.75
C PRO A 43 7.15 -15.50 -1.28
N VAL A 44 6.14 -14.82 -0.73
CA VAL A 44 6.19 -13.42 -0.26
C VAL A 44 6.36 -13.33 1.26
N ALA A 45 5.95 -14.33 2.04
CA ALA A 45 5.99 -14.24 3.50
C ALA A 45 7.40 -14.13 4.12
N ASN A 46 8.46 -14.50 3.40
CA ASN A 46 9.84 -14.46 3.91
C ASN A 46 10.84 -13.70 3.01
N LEU A 47 10.38 -13.08 1.92
CA LEU A 47 11.28 -12.38 1.02
C LEU A 47 11.35 -10.90 1.38
N VAL A 48 12.51 -10.43 1.82
CA VAL A 48 12.79 -9.01 1.93
C VAL A 48 12.69 -8.40 0.53
N SER A 49 11.78 -7.45 0.35
CA SER A 49 11.60 -6.75 -0.91
C SER A 49 11.97 -5.28 -0.77
N VAL A 50 12.51 -4.68 -1.83
CA VAL A 50 12.85 -3.25 -1.86
C VAL A 50 12.30 -2.65 -3.15
N PRO A 51 10.98 -2.38 -3.22
CA PRO A 51 10.38 -1.65 -4.33
C PRO A 51 10.94 -0.24 -4.49
N PHE A 52 11.07 0.16 -5.75
CA PHE A 52 11.42 1.51 -6.18
C PHE A 52 10.26 2.09 -6.98
N GLN A 53 9.81 3.28 -6.63
CA GLN A 53 8.75 3.99 -7.33
C GLN A 53 9.20 5.42 -7.62
N LEU A 54 9.32 5.76 -8.90
CA LEU A 54 9.60 7.12 -9.33
C LEU A 54 8.28 7.83 -9.63
N ASN A 55 8.06 8.97 -8.98
CA ASN A 55 6.96 9.88 -9.24
C ASN A 55 7.53 11.17 -9.82
N TYR A 56 6.77 11.76 -10.74
CA TYR A 56 7.01 13.09 -11.27
C TYR A 56 5.75 13.91 -11.02
N ASP A 57 5.90 14.97 -10.24
CA ASP A 57 4.84 15.88 -9.86
C ASP A 57 5.14 17.26 -10.44
N GLU A 58 4.16 17.89 -11.07
CA GLU A 58 4.27 19.22 -11.66
C GLU A 58 3.17 20.13 -11.09
N ASN A 59 3.38 21.45 -11.19
CA ASN A 59 2.42 22.46 -10.73
C ASN A 59 2.05 22.31 -9.24
N ILE A 60 3.01 21.90 -8.40
CA ILE A 60 2.81 21.78 -6.94
C ILE A 60 3.17 23.08 -6.21
N GLY A 61 2.79 23.18 -4.94
CA GLY A 61 2.99 24.38 -4.13
C GLY A 61 1.97 25.48 -4.40
N ALA A 62 1.97 26.52 -3.55
CA ALA A 62 0.93 27.56 -3.58
C ALA A 62 0.91 28.42 -4.86
N ALA A 63 2.05 28.51 -5.56
CA ALA A 63 2.19 29.27 -6.80
C ALA A 63 2.20 28.35 -8.05
N GLU A 64 1.97 27.05 -7.89
CA GLU A 64 1.90 26.07 -8.99
C GLU A 64 3.15 26.09 -9.91
N ASN A 65 4.31 26.43 -9.36
CA ASN A 65 5.55 26.67 -10.12
C ASN A 65 6.69 25.74 -9.70
N ILE A 66 6.35 24.65 -9.01
CA ILE A 66 7.30 23.67 -8.51
C ILE A 66 7.10 22.37 -9.28
N GLU A 67 8.21 21.77 -9.70
CA GLU A 67 8.28 20.42 -10.23
C GLU A 67 9.12 19.56 -9.28
N ARG A 68 8.73 18.29 -9.10
CA ARG A 68 9.42 17.37 -8.20
C ARG A 68 9.55 16.00 -8.84
N TYR A 69 10.78 15.49 -8.85
CA TYR A 69 11.06 14.08 -9.04
C TYR A 69 11.23 13.43 -7.67
N GLN A 70 10.38 12.46 -7.35
CA GLN A 70 10.41 11.76 -6.08
C GLN A 70 10.59 10.26 -6.29
N LEU A 71 11.74 9.73 -5.89
CA LEU A 71 12.02 8.31 -5.84
C LEU A 71 11.72 7.76 -4.44
N ASN A 72 10.67 6.96 -4.31
CA ASN A 72 10.37 6.22 -3.09
C ASN A 72 11.09 4.89 -3.09
N ILE A 73 11.98 4.69 -2.12
CA ILE A 73 12.66 3.42 -1.83
C ILE A 73 11.94 2.80 -0.64
N GLN A 74 11.40 1.60 -0.82
CA GLN A 74 10.39 1.07 0.10
C GLN A 74 10.75 -0.34 0.61
N PRO A 75 11.75 -0.51 1.49
CA PRO A 75 12.04 -1.83 2.02
C PRO A 75 10.85 -2.38 2.82
N VAL A 76 10.50 -3.64 2.55
CA VAL A 76 9.49 -4.42 3.26
C VAL A 76 10.17 -5.68 3.78
N ILE A 77 10.21 -5.80 5.10
CA ILE A 77 10.89 -6.89 5.81
C ILE A 77 9.83 -7.62 6.65
N PRO A 78 9.41 -8.82 6.25
CA PRO A 78 8.60 -9.68 7.10
C PRO A 78 9.48 -10.34 8.18
N ILE A 79 8.97 -10.40 9.40
CA ILE A 79 9.60 -11.02 10.57
C ILE A 79 8.57 -11.95 11.18
N GLU A 80 8.87 -13.26 11.23
CA GLU A 80 8.01 -14.22 11.91
C GLU A 80 8.07 -14.00 13.42
N LEU A 81 6.91 -13.79 14.05
CA LEU A 81 6.81 -13.68 15.51
C LEU A 81 6.53 -15.05 16.15
N ASN A 82 5.66 -15.84 15.52
CA ASN A 82 5.29 -17.20 15.88
C ASN A 82 4.55 -17.88 14.70
N GLU A 83 4.12 -19.13 14.90
CA GLU A 83 3.42 -19.95 13.90
C GLU A 83 2.14 -19.32 13.33
N ASN A 84 1.57 -18.32 13.99
CA ASN A 84 0.31 -17.69 13.62
C ASN A 84 0.44 -16.23 13.19
N TRP A 85 1.52 -15.53 13.54
CA TRP A 85 1.67 -14.10 13.33
C TRP A 85 3.04 -13.69 12.77
N ASN A 86 2.98 -12.76 11.83
CA ASN A 86 4.10 -12.04 11.26
C ASN A 86 4.03 -10.56 11.65
N LEU A 87 5.21 -9.96 11.85
CA LEU A 87 5.43 -8.53 11.90
C LEU A 87 6.06 -8.09 10.58
N ILE A 88 5.38 -7.22 9.83
CA ILE A 88 5.90 -6.67 8.60
C ILE A 88 6.38 -5.25 8.88
N SER A 89 7.69 -5.03 8.75
CA SER A 89 8.30 -3.70 8.78
C SER A 89 8.33 -3.13 7.37
N ARG A 90 7.66 -1.98 7.16
CA ARG A 90 7.70 -1.23 5.90
C ARG A 90 8.24 0.16 6.15
N THR A 91 9.36 0.48 5.53
CA THR A 91 9.91 1.85 5.54
C THR A 91 9.65 2.49 4.19
N VAL A 92 9.33 3.78 4.15
CA VAL A 92 9.26 4.60 2.93
C VAL A 92 10.30 5.69 3.06
N LEU A 93 11.33 5.64 2.21
CA LEU A 93 12.38 6.63 2.10
C LEU A 93 12.20 7.40 0.78
N PRO A 94 11.70 8.64 0.82
CA PRO A 94 11.62 9.48 -0.36
C PRO A 94 12.95 10.19 -0.61
N VAL A 95 13.47 10.08 -1.83
CA VAL A 95 14.58 10.89 -2.34
C VAL A 95 14.03 11.84 -3.39
N ASN A 96 14.20 13.13 -3.15
CA ASN A 96 13.57 14.19 -3.92
C ASN A 96 14.62 15.03 -4.65
N TYR A 97 14.26 15.43 -5.86
CA TYR A 97 14.84 16.58 -6.52
C TYR A 97 13.69 17.52 -6.86
N GLN A 98 13.77 18.77 -6.40
CA GLN A 98 12.72 19.77 -6.56
C GLN A 98 13.24 21.00 -7.29
N PHE A 99 12.60 21.30 -8.42
CA PHE A 99 12.86 22.46 -9.23
C PHE A 99 11.92 23.61 -8.85
N TYR A 100 12.45 24.82 -8.83
CA TYR A 100 11.66 26.04 -8.69
C TYR A 100 11.72 26.84 -9.98
N ASN A 101 10.67 26.73 -10.80
CA ASN A 101 10.64 27.33 -12.15
C ASN A 101 10.53 28.87 -12.10
N GLU A 102 10.06 29.43 -11.00
CA GLU A 102 9.92 30.87 -10.80
C GLU A 102 10.32 31.29 -9.38
N GLY A 103 10.76 32.55 -9.21
CA GLY A 103 10.99 33.13 -7.88
C GLY A 103 12.46 33.23 -7.43
N GLY A 104 13.43 32.90 -8.28
CA GLY A 104 14.86 33.12 -8.02
C GLY A 104 15.42 32.31 -6.85
N ARG A 105 14.81 31.18 -6.55
CA ARG A 105 15.21 30.23 -5.52
C ARG A 105 16.02 29.10 -6.16
N ASP A 106 17.04 28.63 -5.46
CA ASP A 106 17.82 27.46 -5.87
C ASP A 106 17.01 26.16 -5.68
N ASP A 107 17.26 25.18 -6.55
CA ASP A 107 16.67 23.84 -6.46
C ASP A 107 17.05 23.13 -5.16
N ASP A 108 16.13 22.32 -4.62
CA ASP A 108 16.36 21.52 -3.42
C ASP A 108 16.54 20.04 -3.80
N TRP A 109 17.54 19.37 -3.23
CA TRP A 109 17.74 17.94 -3.40
C TRP A 109 18.01 17.27 -2.06
N GLY A 110 17.47 16.07 -1.88
CA GLY A 110 17.86 15.20 -0.79
C GLY A 110 16.73 14.30 -0.31
N VAL A 111 16.83 13.84 0.93
CA VAL A 111 15.83 12.94 1.50
C VAL A 111 14.65 13.73 2.07
N GLY A 112 13.45 13.19 1.95
CA GLY A 112 12.29 13.68 2.69
C GLY A 112 12.09 12.94 4.02
N ASP A 113 10.96 13.20 4.66
CA ASP A 113 10.59 12.54 5.92
C ASP A 113 10.34 11.04 5.72
N ILE A 114 10.93 10.23 6.60
CA ILE A 114 10.78 8.77 6.55
C ILE A 114 9.47 8.36 7.21
N VAL A 115 8.71 7.49 6.53
CA VAL A 115 7.54 6.82 7.13
C VAL A 115 7.91 5.38 7.47
N GLN A 116 7.72 4.99 8.72
CA GLN A 116 7.85 3.61 9.18
C GLN A 116 6.48 3.06 9.56
N SER A 117 6.09 1.95 8.96
CA SER A 117 4.88 1.21 9.33
C SER A 117 5.24 -0.17 9.86
N LEU A 118 4.50 -0.62 10.86
CA LEU A 118 4.58 -1.96 11.42
C LEU A 118 3.21 -2.61 11.28
N PHE A 119 3.12 -3.74 10.59
CA PHE A 119 1.87 -4.46 10.39
C PHE A 119 1.93 -5.82 11.08
N PHE A 120 0.98 -6.08 11.97
CA PHE A 120 0.70 -7.42 12.46
C PHE A 120 -0.22 -8.11 11.46
N SER A 121 0.24 -9.22 10.90
CA SER A 121 -0.43 -9.96 9.85
C SER A 121 -0.47 -11.45 10.16
N PRO A 122 -1.59 -12.17 9.94
CA PRO A 122 -1.62 -13.61 10.11
C PRO A 122 -0.63 -14.33 9.19
N SER A 123 0.12 -15.30 9.73
CA SER A 123 1.11 -16.06 8.94
C SER A 123 0.47 -16.97 7.90
N LYS A 124 -0.76 -17.41 8.15
CA LYS A 124 -1.55 -18.20 7.20
C LYS A 124 -2.57 -17.29 6.53
N THR A 125 -2.56 -17.26 5.20
CA THR A 125 -3.62 -16.64 4.41
C THR A 125 -4.94 -17.35 4.71
N SER A 126 -6.02 -16.58 4.91
CA SER A 126 -7.35 -17.16 5.16
C SER A 126 -7.83 -17.98 3.97
N ASP A 127 -8.81 -18.86 4.19
CA ASP A 127 -9.40 -19.72 3.14
C ASP A 127 -9.93 -18.93 1.92
N SER A 128 -10.15 -17.63 2.08
CA SER A 128 -10.53 -16.69 1.02
C SER A 128 -9.37 -16.13 0.17
N GLY A 129 -8.12 -16.46 0.50
CA GLY A 129 -6.93 -15.95 -0.20
C GLY A 129 -6.52 -14.52 0.19
N VAL A 130 -7.18 -13.91 1.18
CA VAL A 130 -6.94 -12.52 1.59
C VAL A 130 -5.87 -12.49 2.69
N THR A 131 -4.86 -11.65 2.52
CA THR A 131 -3.84 -11.36 3.55
C THR A 131 -4.05 -9.93 4.02
N TRP A 132 -4.15 -9.71 5.31
CA TRP A 132 -4.35 -8.38 5.88
C TRP A 132 -3.32 -8.08 6.96
N GLY A 133 -3.11 -6.81 7.23
CA GLY A 133 -2.20 -6.35 8.26
C GLY A 133 -2.71 -5.08 8.92
N VAL A 134 -2.51 -4.95 10.24
CA VAL A 134 -2.89 -3.75 11.01
C VAL A 134 -1.75 -3.35 11.93
N GLY A 135 -1.57 -2.06 12.16
CA GLY A 135 -0.65 -1.60 13.19
C GLY A 135 -0.39 -0.10 13.12
N PRO A 136 0.68 0.38 13.77
CA PRO A 136 1.02 1.78 13.77
C PRO A 136 1.88 2.18 12.56
N ALA A 137 1.74 3.44 12.17
CA ALA A 137 2.64 4.15 11.28
C ALA A 137 3.22 5.37 12.00
N PHE A 138 4.48 5.67 11.72
CA PHE A 138 5.24 6.77 12.28
C PHE A 138 5.87 7.59 11.16
N LEU A 139 5.81 8.91 11.27
CA LEU A 139 6.53 9.86 10.42
C LEU A 139 7.69 10.43 11.24
N PHE A 140 8.90 10.34 10.69
CA PHE A 140 10.10 10.90 11.29
C PHE A 140 10.56 12.12 10.50
N PRO A 141 10.82 13.27 11.17
CA PRO A 141 11.30 14.50 10.52
C PRO A 141 12.78 14.37 10.17
N THR A 142 13.07 13.58 9.13
CA THR A 142 14.43 13.26 8.68
C THR A 142 14.81 13.96 7.39
N ALA A 143 13.93 14.83 6.87
CA ALA A 143 14.22 15.56 5.65
C ALA A 143 15.54 16.34 5.75
N SER A 144 16.36 16.26 4.71
CA SER A 144 17.64 16.98 4.66
C SER A 144 17.43 18.48 4.44
N GLU A 145 16.35 18.84 3.78
CA GLU A 145 15.97 20.23 3.51
C GLU A 145 14.58 20.51 4.06
N LYS A 146 14.39 21.72 4.59
CA LYS A 146 13.09 22.16 5.15
C LYS A 146 11.95 22.13 4.13
N ALA A 147 12.26 22.27 2.84
CA ALA A 147 11.26 22.21 1.79
C ALA A 147 10.81 20.78 1.43
N LEU A 148 11.55 19.77 1.87
CA LEU A 148 11.33 18.36 1.54
C LEU A 148 10.65 17.56 2.65
N GLY A 149 10.34 18.21 3.79
CA GLY A 149 9.69 17.59 4.94
C GLY A 149 8.80 18.56 5.71
N ALA A 150 8.08 18.03 6.69
CA ALA A 150 7.17 18.79 7.53
C ALA A 150 7.84 19.30 8.83
N ASP A 151 9.04 18.82 9.16
CA ASP A 151 9.76 19.10 10.42
C ASP A 151 8.91 18.75 11.66
N GLN A 152 8.09 17.70 11.54
CA GLN A 152 7.18 17.25 12.59
C GLN A 152 7.18 15.73 12.69
N TYR A 153 7.04 15.24 13.93
CA TYR A 153 6.74 13.83 14.17
C TYR A 153 5.25 13.57 13.94
N GLY A 154 4.94 12.41 13.36
CA GLY A 154 3.59 11.91 13.21
C GLY A 154 3.46 10.48 13.69
N ALA A 155 2.29 10.11 14.19
CA ALA A 155 1.96 8.73 14.50
C ALA A 155 0.46 8.50 14.27
N GLY A 156 0.09 7.32 13.77
CA GLY A 156 -1.31 6.98 13.53
C GLY A 156 -1.52 5.50 13.23
N PRO A 157 -2.78 5.03 13.26
CA PRO A 157 -3.10 3.67 12.85
C PRO A 157 -2.99 3.50 11.32
N THR A 158 -2.65 2.29 10.87
CA THR A 158 -2.59 1.90 9.46
C THR A 158 -3.10 0.48 9.25
N PHE A 159 -3.55 0.18 8.04
CA PHE A 159 -4.10 -1.11 7.63
C PHE A 159 -3.73 -1.41 6.16
N VAL A 160 -3.57 -2.70 5.83
CA VAL A 160 -3.34 -3.21 4.48
C VAL A 160 -4.15 -4.49 4.25
N VAL A 161 -4.57 -4.72 3.00
CA VAL A 161 -5.33 -5.89 2.51
C VAL A 161 -4.83 -6.32 1.14
#